data_AF-A0A7S8HB63-F1
#
_entry.id   AF-A0A7S8HB63-F1
#
_cell.length_a   1.000
_cell.length_b   1.000
_cell.length_c   1.000
_cell.angle_alpha   90.00
_cell.angle_beta   90.00
_cell.angle_gamma   90.00
#
_symmetry.space_group_name_H-M   'P 1'
#
loop_
_entity.id
_entity.type
_entity.pdbx_description
1 polymer ?
#
loop_
_entity_poly.entity_id
_entity_poly.type
_entity_poly.pdbx_seq_one_letter_code
_entity_poly.pdbx_strand_id
1 'polypeptide(L)'
;MTDHTSAENDYREHERTYHGFVHGTVALTLGTIFVLVALATFAFGKTLAVPVGMIGMFAGFAAILFDLRSGGKSWGASFAVLVLFGLISAFLAS
;
A
#
# COMPACT_ATOMS: atom_id res chain seq x y z
N MET A 1 1.67 25.26 37.78
CA MET A 1 0.70 25.18 36.67
C MET A 1 1.44 24.68 35.42
N THR A 2 1.85 23.42 35.43
CA THR A 2 2.78 22.80 34.46
C THR A 2 2.41 21.34 34.15
N ASP A 3 1.69 20.66 35.04
CA ASP A 3 1.24 19.27 34.85
C ASP A 3 0.22 19.11 33.71
N HIS A 4 -0.69 20.08 33.52
CA HIS A 4 -1.68 19.98 32.44
C HIS A 4 -1.06 20.13 31.04
N THR A 5 -0.06 21.02 30.90
CA THR A 5 0.61 21.27 29.62
C THR A 5 1.60 20.16 29.25
N SER A 6 2.20 19.49 30.23
CA SER A 6 3.10 18.35 30.01
C SER A 6 2.32 17.09 29.60
N ALA A 7 1.21 16.80 30.27
CA ALA A 7 0.32 15.71 29.87
C ALA A 7 -0.27 15.92 28.47
N GLU A 8 -0.76 17.13 28.15
CA GLU A 8 -1.32 17.44 26.83
C GLU A 8 -0.30 17.28 25.70
N ASN A 9 0.95 17.68 25.92
CA ASN A 9 2.01 17.51 24.93
C ASN A 9 2.34 16.02 24.71
N ASP A 10 2.48 15.24 25.78
CA ASP A 10 2.75 13.79 25.72
C ASP A 10 1.65 13.03 24.95
N TYR A 11 0.38 13.38 25.18
CA TYR A 11 -0.74 12.81 24.43
C TYR A 11 -0.67 13.10 22.92
N ARG A 12 -0.29 14.33 22.52
CA ARG A 12 -0.18 14.70 21.11
C ARG A 12 0.95 13.96 20.39
N GLU A 13 2.06 13.69 21.08
CA GLU A 13 3.17 12.90 20.52
C GLU A 13 2.77 11.43 20.35
N HIS A 14 2.05 10.86 21.31
CA HIS A 14 1.49 9.50 21.22
C HIS A 14 0.51 9.38 20.06
N GLU A 15 -0.41 10.32 19.90
CA GLU A 15 -1.37 10.35 18.80
C GLU A 15 -0.67 10.39 17.44
N ARG A 16 0.34 11.27 17.28
CA ARG A 16 1.13 11.36 16.05
C ARG A 16 1.84 10.05 15.70
N THR A 17 2.39 9.38 16.71
CA THR A 17 3.08 8.10 16.56
C THR A 17 2.10 6.99 16.16
N TYR A 18 0.93 6.93 16.79
CA TYR A 18 -0.13 5.98 16.46
C TYR A 18 -0.59 6.15 15.01
N HIS A 19 -0.84 7.37 14.55
CA HIS A 19 -1.21 7.62 13.15
C HIS A 19 -0.11 7.19 12.16
N GLY A 20 1.16 7.43 12.51
CA GLY A 20 2.29 6.95 11.72
C GLY A 20 2.33 5.42 11.62
N PHE A 21 2.12 4.73 12.74
CA PHE A 21 2.08 3.26 12.78
C PHE A 21 0.91 2.69 11.97
N VAL A 22 -0.29 3.25 12.11
CA VAL A 22 -1.47 2.81 11.36
C VAL A 22 -1.25 3.01 9.85
N HIS A 23 -0.73 4.15 9.40
CA HIS A 23 -0.43 4.34 7.98
C HIS A 23 0.69 3.42 7.48
N GLY A 24 1.73 3.18 8.29
CA GLY A 24 2.82 2.26 7.95
C GLY A 24 2.34 0.81 7.80
N THR A 25 1.47 0.35 8.70
CA THR A 25 0.90 -1.01 8.64
C THR A 25 -0.02 -1.20 7.43
N VAL A 26 -0.81 -0.19 7.04
CA VAL A 26 -1.62 -0.25 5.81
C VAL A 26 -0.72 -0.28 4.56
N ALA A 27 0.31 0.57 4.49
CA ALA A 27 1.28 0.54 3.38
C ALA A 27 1.97 -0.83 3.25
N LEU A 28 2.40 -1.40 4.38
CA LEU A 28 3.03 -2.72 4.40
C LEU A 28 2.07 -3.80 3.91
N THR A 29 0.83 -3.77 4.40
CA THR A 29 -0.21 -4.74 4.00
C THR A 29 -0.46 -4.68 2.49
N LEU A 30 -0.66 -3.48 1.93
CA LEU A 30 -0.84 -3.30 0.49
C LEU A 30 0.39 -3.76 -0.30
N GLY A 31 1.59 -3.44 0.17
CA GLY A 31 2.84 -3.87 -0.44
C GLY A 31 2.95 -5.39 -0.50
N THR A 32 2.60 -6.09 0.58
CA THR A 32 2.53 -7.56 0.61
C THR A 32 1.55 -8.09 -0.43
N ILE A 33 0.35 -7.51 -0.54
CA ILE A 33 -0.64 -7.96 -1.53
C ILE A 33 -0.14 -7.75 -2.96
N PHE A 34 0.46 -6.60 -3.29
CA PHE A 34 1.06 -6.38 -4.61
C PHE A 34 2.13 -7.41 -4.95
N VAL A 35 2.98 -7.76 -4.00
CA VAL A 35 3.99 -8.82 -4.18
C VAL A 35 3.31 -10.16 -4.43
N LEU A 36 2.26 -10.52 -3.67
CA LEU A 36 1.52 -11.77 -3.88
C LEU A 36 0.87 -11.84 -5.28
N VAL A 37 0.27 -10.75 -5.76
CA VAL A 37 -0.32 -10.70 -7.11
C VAL A 37 0.77 -10.81 -8.19
N ALA A 38 1.93 -10.17 -7.99
CA ALA A 38 3.06 -10.30 -8.92
C ALA A 38 3.58 -11.74 -8.97
N LEU A 39 3.78 -12.39 -7.81
CA LEU A 39 4.19 -13.80 -7.74
C LEU A 39 3.16 -14.72 -8.38
N ALA A 40 1.86 -14.50 -8.16
CA ALA A 40 0.80 -15.25 -8.83
C ALA A 40 0.84 -15.05 -10.36
N THR A 41 1.08 -13.83 -10.83
CA THR A 41 1.23 -13.53 -12.25
C THR A 41 2.41 -14.28 -12.85
N PHE A 42 3.56 -14.34 -12.16
CA PHE A 42 4.74 -15.07 -12.60
C PHE A 42 4.53 -16.59 -12.63
N ALA A 43 3.81 -17.12 -11.64
CA ALA A 43 3.58 -18.56 -11.52
C ALA A 43 2.54 -19.09 -12.50
N PHE A 44 1.48 -18.33 -12.76
CA PHE A 44 0.30 -18.80 -13.50
C PHE A 44 0.07 -18.11 -14.84
N GLY A 45 0.77 -17.00 -15.13
CA GLY A 45 0.61 -16.29 -16.39
C GLY A 45 1.34 -16.95 -17.57
N LYS A 46 0.87 -16.67 -18.79
CA LYS A 46 1.46 -17.16 -20.06
C LYS A 46 2.53 -16.20 -20.60
N THR A 47 2.60 -15.99 -21.91
CA THR A 47 3.66 -15.28 -22.67
C THR A 47 4.06 -13.88 -22.16
N LEU A 48 3.22 -13.20 -21.36
CA LEU A 48 3.48 -11.85 -20.84
C LEU A 48 3.55 -11.76 -19.30
N ALA A 49 3.60 -12.89 -18.60
CA ALA A 49 3.58 -12.97 -17.14
C ALA A 49 4.64 -12.10 -16.45
N VAL A 50 5.90 -12.28 -16.85
CA VAL A 50 7.06 -11.61 -16.25
C VAL A 50 7.02 -10.09 -16.42
N PRO A 51 6.89 -9.53 -17.64
CA PRO A 51 6.86 -8.08 -17.80
C PRO A 51 5.64 -7.44 -17.12
N VAL A 52 4.46 -8.07 -17.18
CA VAL A 52 3.24 -7.54 -16.56
C VAL A 52 3.33 -7.59 -15.04
N GLY A 53 3.78 -8.69 -14.44
CA GLY A 53 3.92 -8.80 -13.00
C GLY A 53 4.96 -7.81 -12.45
N MET A 54 6.04 -7.56 -13.20
CA MET A 54 7.07 -6.59 -12.82
C MET A 54 6.55 -5.14 -12.89
N ILE A 55 5.87 -4.77 -13.99
CA ILE A 55 5.26 -3.44 -14.15
C ILE A 55 4.19 -3.22 -13.07
N GLY A 56 3.32 -4.20 -12.84
CA GLY A 56 2.26 -4.12 -11.82
C GLY A 56 2.80 -3.94 -10.41
N MET A 57 3.90 -4.64 -10.06
CA MET A 57 4.56 -4.48 -8.77
C MET A 57 5.12 -3.07 -8.57
N PHE A 58 5.86 -2.54 -9.55
CA PHE A 58 6.41 -1.18 -9.46
C PHE A 58 5.31 -0.10 -9.45
N ALA A 59 4.27 -0.27 -10.27
CA ALA A 59 3.11 0.62 -10.26
C ALA A 59 2.39 0.58 -8.89
N GLY A 60 2.27 -0.59 -8.27
CA GLY A 60 1.70 -0.75 -6.93
C GLY A 60 2.49 -0.02 -5.84
N PHE A 61 3.82 -0.15 -5.83
CA PHE A 61 4.67 0.61 -4.91
C PHE A 61 4.61 2.12 -5.15
N ALA A 62 4.56 2.55 -6.41
CA ALA A 62 4.37 3.95 -6.74
C ALA A 62 3.01 4.49 -6.24
N ALA A 63 1.94 3.70 -6.34
CA ALA A 63 0.61 4.06 -5.83
C ALA A 63 0.60 4.17 -4.30
N ILE A 64 1.25 3.25 -3.59
CA ILE A 64 1.41 3.31 -2.13
C ILE A 64 2.17 4.57 -1.73
N LEU A 65 3.27 4.88 -2.41
CA LEU A 65 4.05 6.08 -2.14
C LEU A 65 3.25 7.36 -2.40
N PHE A 66 2.43 7.36 -3.45
CA PHE A 66 1.51 8.45 -3.76
C PHE A 66 0.47 8.66 -2.66
N ASP A 67 -0.21 7.60 -2.22
CA ASP A 67 -1.21 7.69 -1.14
C ASP A 67 -0.57 8.16 0.17
N LEU A 68 0.61 7.62 0.53
CA LEU A 68 1.37 8.05 1.71
C LEU A 68 1.74 9.54 1.65
N ARG A 69 2.13 10.04 0.47
CA ARG A 69 2.51 11.43 0.28
C ARG A 69 1.31 12.38 0.18
N SER A 70 0.16 11.87 -0.27
CA SER A 70 -1.07 12.66 -0.38
C SER A 70 -1.58 13.14 0.98
N GLY A 71 -1.17 12.48 2.08
CA GLY A 71 -1.62 12.79 3.44
C GLY A 71 -3.13 12.58 3.64
N GLY A 72 -3.83 12.05 2.63
CA GLY A 72 -5.25 11.75 2.67
C GLY A 72 -5.52 10.52 3.52
N LYS A 73 -6.73 10.46 4.10
CA LYS A 73 -7.21 9.28 4.83
C LYS A 73 -7.58 8.11 3.89
N SER A 74 -7.64 8.37 2.58
CA SER A 74 -8.04 7.41 1.56
C SER A 74 -6.85 6.76 0.86
N TRP A 75 -6.91 5.44 0.68
CA TRP A 75 -5.95 4.62 -0.07
C TRP A 75 -6.46 4.32 -1.49
N GLY A 76 -7.13 5.30 -2.10
CA GLY A 76 -7.90 5.11 -3.31
C GLY A 76 -7.04 4.75 -4.51
N ALA A 77 -5.85 5.36 -4.64
CA ALA A 77 -4.95 5.08 -5.76
C ALA A 77 -4.39 3.65 -5.65
N SER A 78 -3.91 3.27 -4.47
CA SER A 78 -3.39 1.91 -4.22
C SER A 78 -4.47 0.86 -4.44
N PHE A 79 -5.69 1.09 -3.95
CA PHE A 79 -6.80 0.15 -4.14
C PHE A 79 -7.19 0.02 -5.63
N ALA A 80 -7.29 1.14 -6.35
CA ALA A 80 -7.61 1.11 -7.78
C ALA A 80 -6.54 0.35 -8.59
N VAL A 81 -5.26 0.64 -8.34
CA VAL A 81 -4.13 -0.06 -9.01
C VAL A 81 -4.11 -1.54 -8.63
N LEU A 82 -4.40 -1.89 -7.37
CA LEU A 82 -4.46 -3.27 -6.92
C LEU A 82 -5.56 -4.06 -7.64
N VAL A 83 -6.77 -3.50 -7.74
CA VAL A 83 -7.88 -4.13 -8.44
C VAL A 83 -7.57 -4.31 -9.92
N LEU A 84 -7.07 -3.27 -10.58
CA LEU A 84 -6.69 -3.36 -12.00
C LEU A 84 -5.60 -4.41 -12.23
N PHE A 85 -4.56 -4.42 -11.38
CA PHE A 85 -3.50 -5.40 -11.50
C PHE A 85 -4.02 -6.83 -11.28
N GLY A 86 -4.82 -7.06 -10.25
CA GLY A 86 -5.43 -8.37 -9.99
C GLY A 86 -6.31 -8.86 -11.15
N LEU A 87 -7.09 -7.97 -11.77
CA LEU A 87 -7.92 -8.31 -12.93
C LEU A 87 -7.08 -8.68 -14.16
N ILE A 88 -6.04 -7.90 -14.45
CA ILE A 88 -5.11 -8.19 -15.55
C ILE A 88 -4.41 -9.54 -15.32
N SER A 89 -3.96 -9.80 -14.09
CA SER A 89 -3.32 -11.05 -13.71
C SER A 89 -4.25 -12.25 -13.86
N ALA A 90 -5.51 -12.13 -13.43
CA ALA A 90 -6.51 -13.18 -13.57
C ALA A 90 -6.80 -13.50 -15.04
N PHE A 91 -6.90 -12.47 -15.89
CA PHE A 91 -7.07 -12.64 -17.33
C PHE A 91 -5.87 -13.34 -17.97
N LEU A 92 -4.64 -13.00 -17.56
CA LEU A 92 -3.42 -13.64 -18.08
C LEU A 92 -3.24 -15.10 -17.64
N ALA A 93 -3.83 -15.49 -16.51
CA ALA A 93 -3.80 -16.85 -15.98
C ALA A 93 -4.89 -17.77 -16.58
N SER A 94 -5.88 -17.20 -17.27
CA SER A 94 -6.94 -17.93 -17.99
C SER A 94 -6.41 -18.42 -19.34
#